data_AF-A0A848YCM6-F1
#
_entry.id   AF-A0A848YCM6-F1
#
_cell.length_a   1.000
_cell.length_b   1.000
_cell.length_c   1.000
_cell.angle_alpha   90.00
_cell.angle_beta   90.00
_cell.angle_gamma   90.00
#
_symmetry.space_group_name_H-M   'P 1'
#
loop_
_entity.id
_entity.type
_entity.pdbx_description
1 polymer ?
#
loop_
_entity_poly.entity_id
_entity_poly.type
_entity_poly.pdbx_seq_one_letter_code
_entity_poly.pdbx_strand_id
1 'polypeptide(L)'
;MARAGAGGKPVIISAPDGYGAVFDTKSLDSREWILAHKMNGQPLGIGGRGPMRLAYETGAKPANAEEEAKWLWSVFYIEVGK
;
A
#
# COMPACT_ATOMS: atom_id res chain seq x y z
N MET A 1 -5.74 2.41 8.81
CA MET A 1 -6.18 1.15 9.43
C MET A 1 -7.00 1.36 10.70
N ALA A 2 -6.52 2.08 11.72
CA ALA A 2 -7.27 2.32 12.98
C ALA A 2 -8.70 2.87 12.77
N ARG A 3 -8.88 3.86 11.89
CA ARG A 3 -10.20 4.42 11.55
C ARG A 3 -11.18 3.40 10.94
N ALA A 4 -10.68 2.36 10.30
CA ALA A 4 -11.48 1.30 9.69
C ALA A 4 -11.72 0.12 10.66
N GLY A 5 -11.27 0.21 11.92
CA GLY A 5 -11.48 -0.85 12.91
C GLY A 5 -10.66 -2.12 12.66
N ALA A 6 -9.50 -2.01 12.00
CA ALA A 6 -8.69 -3.16 11.60
C ALA A 6 -8.04 -3.96 12.74
N GLY A 7 -8.10 -3.51 14.00
CA GLY A 7 -7.28 -4.00 15.12
C GLY A 7 -7.08 -5.53 15.17
N GLY A 8 -5.89 -5.97 14.74
CA GLY A 8 -5.48 -7.38 14.73
C GLY A 8 -6.01 -8.24 13.58
N LYS A 9 -6.87 -7.69 12.72
CA LYS A 9 -7.51 -8.39 11.59
C LYS A 9 -6.63 -8.33 10.35
N PRO A 10 -6.70 -9.32 9.44
CA PRO A 10 -6.03 -9.24 8.16
C PRO A 10 -6.63 -8.10 7.33
N VAL A 11 -5.81 -7.45 6.51
CA VAL A 11 -6.23 -6.41 5.58
C VAL A 11 -5.99 -6.90 4.15
N ILE A 12 -6.98 -6.79 3.29
CA ILE A 12 -6.86 -7.11 1.87
C ILE A 12 -6.78 -5.78 1.11
N ILE A 13 -5.76 -5.65 0.27
CA ILE A 13 -5.53 -4.44 -0.54
C ILE A 13 -5.52 -4.87 -2.00
N SER A 14 -6.40 -4.29 -2.81
CA SER A 14 -6.67 -4.74 -4.18
C SER A 14 -6.51 -3.65 -5.23
N ALA A 15 -6.08 -4.08 -6.41
CA ALA A 15 -5.98 -3.28 -7.63
C ALA A 15 -7.14 -3.60 -8.60
N PRO A 16 -7.46 -2.71 -9.57
CA PRO A 16 -8.56 -2.89 -10.52
C PRO A 16 -8.44 -4.10 -11.44
N ASP A 17 -7.22 -4.63 -11.64
CA ASP A 17 -6.95 -5.81 -12.48
C ASP A 17 -7.29 -7.13 -11.77
N GLY A 18 -7.82 -7.07 -10.54
CA GLY A 18 -8.16 -8.23 -9.73
C GLY A 18 -7.01 -8.75 -8.87
N TYR A 19 -5.82 -8.15 -8.96
CA TYR A 19 -4.73 -8.47 -8.04
C TYR A 19 -5.07 -7.98 -6.63
N GLY A 20 -4.86 -8.83 -5.63
CA GLY A 20 -5.04 -8.50 -4.22
C GLY A 20 -3.97 -9.14 -3.36
N ALA A 21 -3.48 -8.40 -2.38
CA ALA A 21 -2.52 -8.89 -1.39
C ALA A 21 -3.13 -8.84 0.01
N VAL A 22 -2.91 -9.92 0.77
CA VAL A 22 -3.29 -10.00 2.18
C VAL A 22 -2.12 -9.54 3.03
N PHE A 23 -2.37 -8.54 3.86
CA PHE A 23 -1.42 -8.03 4.83
C PHE A 23 -1.90 -8.39 6.23
N ASP A 24 -1.00 -8.96 7.04
CA ASP A 24 -1.23 -9.04 8.47
C ASP A 24 -1.00 -7.67 9.11
N THR A 25 -1.78 -7.37 10.15
CA THR A 25 -1.70 -6.08 10.84
C THR A 25 -0.36 -5.87 11.52
N LYS A 26 0.34 -6.91 11.96
CA LYS A 26 1.68 -6.75 12.58
C LYS A 26 2.70 -6.27 11.55
N SER A 27 2.67 -6.79 10.33
CA SER A 27 3.53 -6.30 9.23
C SER A 27 3.18 -4.86 8.85
N LEU A 28 1.89 -4.50 8.83
CA LEU A 28 1.47 -3.12 8.60
C LEU A 28 1.91 -2.19 9.74
N ASP A 29 1.94 -2.65 10.98
CA ASP A 29 2.36 -1.86 12.13
C ASP A 29 3.90 -1.78 12.25
N SER A 30 4.64 -2.70 11.61
CA SER A 30 6.11 -2.75 11.67
C SER A 30 6.83 -1.67 10.87
N ARG A 31 6.11 -0.95 10.00
CA ARG A 31 6.67 0.07 9.09
C ARG A 31 5.72 1.26 9.00
N GLU A 32 6.27 2.43 8.69
CA GLU A 32 5.45 3.58 8.35
C GLU A 32 4.97 3.48 6.90
N TRP A 33 3.78 2.89 6.74
CA TRP A 33 3.14 2.80 5.44
C TRP A 33 2.38 4.09 5.09
N ILE A 34 2.45 4.47 3.82
CA ILE A 34 1.68 5.55 3.22
C ILE A 34 0.85 5.04 2.04
N LEU A 35 -0.32 5.65 1.86
CA LEU A 35 -1.08 5.55 0.63
C LEU A 35 -0.80 6.81 -0.19
N ALA A 36 0.16 6.72 -1.10
CA ALA A 36 0.62 7.85 -1.90
C ALA A 36 -0.33 8.12 -3.07
N HIS A 37 -0.69 9.39 -3.26
CA HIS A 37 -1.45 9.88 -4.42
C HIS A 37 -0.66 10.80 -5.34
N LYS A 38 0.57 11.13 -4.94
CA LYS A 38 1.53 11.95 -5.67
C LYS A 38 2.92 11.37 -5.54
N MET A 39 3.77 11.65 -6.52
CA MET A 39 5.20 11.38 -6.49
C MET A 39 5.93 12.61 -7.05
N ASN A 40 6.92 13.13 -6.31
CA ASN A 40 7.64 14.35 -6.67
C ASN A 40 6.70 15.54 -6.96
N GLY A 41 5.65 15.70 -6.14
CA GLY A 41 4.65 16.75 -6.27
C GLY A 41 3.61 16.53 -7.38
N GLN A 42 3.82 15.57 -8.28
CA GLN A 42 2.91 15.29 -9.40
C GLN A 42 1.92 14.17 -9.05
N PRO A 43 0.65 14.24 -9.46
CA PRO A 43 -0.31 13.15 -9.31
C PRO A 43 0.18 11.85 -9.95
N LEU A 44 -0.13 10.72 -9.33
CA LEU A 44 0.10 9.41 -9.95
C LEU A 44 -0.97 9.14 -11.02
N GLY A 45 -0.54 8.87 -12.24
CA GLY A 45 -1.44 8.57 -13.37
C GLY A 45 -2.09 7.19 -13.28
N ILE A 46 -3.29 7.06 -13.84
CA ILE A 46 -4.01 5.79 -13.99
C ILE A 46 -3.30 4.93 -15.04
N GLY A 47 -3.25 3.60 -14.83
CA GLY A 47 -2.65 2.65 -15.77
C GLY A 47 -1.14 2.43 -15.59
N GLY A 48 -0.50 3.18 -14.70
CA GLY A 48 0.87 2.96 -14.25
C GLY A 48 0.91 2.55 -12.78
N ARG A 49 1.65 3.33 -11.97
CA ARG A 49 1.77 3.12 -10.52
C ARG A 49 0.63 3.76 -9.70
N GLY A 50 -0.39 4.30 -10.36
CA GLY A 50 -1.48 5.07 -9.77
C GLY A 50 -2.87 4.51 -10.07
N PRO A 51 -3.94 5.13 -9.54
CA PRO A 51 -3.95 6.45 -8.92
C PRO A 51 -3.38 6.47 -7.49
N MET A 52 -3.45 5.34 -6.77
CA MET A 52 -2.87 5.17 -5.44
C MET A 52 -1.74 4.15 -5.47
N ARG A 53 -0.67 4.40 -4.71
CA ARG A 53 0.40 3.43 -4.45
C ARG A 53 0.55 3.22 -2.95
N LEU A 54 0.55 1.97 -2.52
CA LEU A 54 0.93 1.62 -1.16
C LEU A 54 2.45 1.49 -1.09
N ALA A 55 3.09 2.26 -0.20
CA ALA A 55 4.53 2.23 0.01
C ALA A 55 4.87 2.40 1.49
N TYR A 56 6.12 2.21 1.88
CA TYR A 56 6.61 2.52 3.23
C TYR A 56 7.95 3.24 3.17
N GLU A 57 8.30 3.92 4.25
CA GLU A 57 9.59 4.59 4.41
C GLU A 57 10.75 3.58 4.45
N THR A 58 11.78 3.79 3.61
CA THR A 58 13.00 2.96 3.54
C THR A 58 14.21 3.62 4.18
N GLY A 59 14.00 4.78 4.81
CA GLY A 59 15.03 5.57 5.47
C GLY A 59 15.82 6.41 4.47
N ALA A 60 17.10 6.64 4.75
CA ALA A 60 17.92 7.55 3.95
C ALA A 60 18.25 7.07 2.52
N LYS A 61 17.91 5.81 2.19
CA LYS A 61 18.19 5.23 0.87
C LYS A 61 16.89 4.99 0.12
N PRO A 62 16.88 5.18 -1.21
CA PRO A 62 15.78 4.71 -2.04
C PRO A 62 15.53 3.21 -1.83
N ALA A 63 14.27 2.82 -1.91
CA ALA A 63 13.87 1.41 -1.84
C ALA A 63 14.63 0.58 -2.89
N ASN A 64 15.12 -0.58 -2.47
CA ASN A 64 15.68 -1.55 -3.41
C ASN A 64 14.56 -2.32 -4.13
N ALA A 65 14.93 -3.17 -5.10
CA ALA A 65 13.96 -3.91 -5.92
C ALA A 65 13.05 -4.84 -5.10
N GLU A 66 13.58 -5.47 -4.05
CA GLU A 66 12.78 -6.36 -3.18
C GLU A 66 11.79 -5.58 -2.32
N GLU A 67 12.14 -4.36 -1.92
CA GLU A 67 11.26 -3.47 -1.18
C GLU A 67 10.16 -2.91 -2.08
N GLU A 68 10.52 -2.41 -3.25
CA GLU A 68 9.56 -1.91 -4.25
C GLU A 68 8.59 -2.98 -4.73
N ALA A 69 9.03 -4.24 -4.83
CA ALA A 69 8.18 -5.35 -5.22
C ALA A 69 7.05 -5.64 -4.21
N LYS A 70 7.21 -5.23 -2.95
CA LYS A 70 6.17 -5.35 -1.91
C LYS A 70 5.16 -4.21 -1.94
N TRP A 71 5.45 -3.15 -2.69
CA TRP A 71 4.59 -1.98 -2.78
C TRP A 71 3.49 -2.23 -3.80
N LEU A 72 2.24 -2.21 -3.35
CA LEU A 72 1.09 -2.47 -4.21
C LEU A 72 0.78 -1.23 -5.04
N TRP A 73 0.65 -1.40 -6.35
CA TRP A 73 0.35 -0.34 -7.28
C TRP A 73 -1.14 -0.32 -7.60
N SER A 74 -1.64 0.83 -8.03
CA SER A 74 -3.03 0.98 -8.46
C SER A 74 -4.03 0.56 -7.39
N VAL A 75 -3.76 0.86 -6.11
CA VAL A 75 -4.67 0.51 -5.01
C VAL A 75 -6.04 1.17 -5.25
N PHE A 76 -7.09 0.36 -5.27
CA PHE A 76 -8.46 0.81 -5.52
C PHE A 76 -9.42 0.45 -4.39
N TYR A 77 -9.20 -0.69 -3.72
CA TYR A 77 -10.06 -1.16 -2.63
C TYR A 77 -9.22 -1.70 -1.47
N ILE A 78 -9.65 -1.37 -0.25
CA ILE A 78 -9.04 -1.83 1.00
C ILE A 78 -10.14 -2.40 1.87
N GLU A 79 -10.01 -3.67 2.24
CA GLU A 79 -10.95 -4.38 3.09
C GLU A 79 -10.27 -4.79 4.39
N VAL A 80 -10.97 -4.58 5.51
CA VAL A 80 -10.64 -5.20 6.77
C VAL A 80 -11.33 -6.55 6.81
N GLY A 81 -10.54 -7.63 6.80
CA GLY A 81 -11.04 -8.99 6.91
C GLY A 81 -11.77 -9.22 8.23
N LYS A 82 -12.45 -10.36 8.35
CA LYS A 82 -13.24 -10.69 9.55
C LYS A 82 -12.36 -11.00 10.76
#